data_AF-W5PPY7-F1
#
_entry.id   AF-W5PPY7-F1
#
_cell.length_a   1.000
_cell.length_b   1.000
_cell.length_c   1.000
_cell.angle_alpha   90.00
_cell.angle_beta   90.00
_cell.angle_gamma   90.00
#
_symmetry.space_group_name_H-M   'P 1'
#
loop_
_entity.id
_entity.type
_entity.pdbx_description
1 polymer ?
#
loop_
_entity_poly.entity_id
_entity_poly.type
_entity_poly.pdbx_seq_one_letter_code
_entity_poly.pdbx_strand_id
1 'polypeptide(L)'
;MSLLPWLRGNEAPPRPASRSPAEMVLETLMVELAGQMREAERQQRERSHAVRKVCTRVDYSWLASAPRPAYDLSPGERLQLEDICAKIHPAYCGPAILRFRQLVAEQEPEVQEVSRLFRSVLQEEWRGWKRRRRRRARITPFASDIHTISEDVERDTPPPRAWSLPEFRALKED
;
A
#
# COMPACT_ATOMS: atom_id res chain seq x y z
N MET A 1 -7.26 39.13 32.64
CA MET A 1 -8.17 38.09 32.13
C MET A 1 -8.47 38.40 30.68
N SER A 2 -7.76 37.76 29.74
CA SER A 2 -7.95 38.02 28.31
C SER A 2 -9.21 37.30 27.85
N LEU A 3 -10.22 38.07 27.47
CA LEU A 3 -11.46 37.56 26.90
C LEU A 3 -11.16 37.03 25.49
N LEU A 4 -11.51 35.76 25.29
CA LEU A 4 -11.91 35.18 24.00
C LEU A 4 -10.78 34.88 22.99
N PRO A 5 -10.21 33.65 23.03
CA PRO A 5 -9.23 33.15 22.06
C PRO A 5 -9.72 33.12 20.60
N TRP A 6 -11.04 33.20 20.38
CA TRP A 6 -11.69 33.09 19.07
C TRP A 6 -11.67 34.38 18.24
N LEU A 7 -11.18 35.50 18.80
CA LEU A 7 -10.93 36.75 18.08
C LEU A 7 -9.47 36.87 17.58
N ARG A 8 -8.66 35.82 17.73
CA ARG A 8 -7.30 35.76 17.15
C ARG A 8 -7.44 35.40 15.67
N GLY A 9 -7.45 36.44 14.84
CA GLY A 9 -7.73 36.37 13.41
C GLY A 9 -6.88 35.36 12.63
N ASN A 10 -7.54 34.72 11.66
CA ASN A 10 -7.01 34.21 10.39
C ASN A 10 -5.57 33.67 10.36
N GLU A 11 -5.18 32.80 11.30
CA GLU A 11 -4.20 31.78 10.94
C GLU A 11 -4.97 30.70 10.17
N ALA A 12 -4.86 30.76 8.83
CA ALA A 12 -5.24 29.61 8.01
C ALA A 12 -4.60 28.37 8.64
N PRO A 13 -5.34 27.25 8.83
CA PRO A 13 -4.74 26.02 9.34
C PRO A 13 -3.46 25.79 8.52
N PRO A 14 -2.30 25.48 9.16
CA PRO A 14 -1.06 25.32 8.43
C PRO A 14 -1.38 24.39 7.26
N ARG A 15 -1.28 24.92 6.03
CA ARG A 15 -1.53 24.12 4.83
C ARG A 15 -0.76 22.83 5.06
N PRO A 16 -1.40 21.65 5.04
CA PRO A 16 -0.66 20.43 5.25
C PRO A 16 0.51 20.52 4.28
N ALA A 17 1.72 20.56 4.82
CA ALA A 17 2.92 20.61 4.01
C ALA A 17 2.74 19.53 2.94
N SER A 18 3.21 19.78 1.71
CA SER A 18 3.13 18.79 0.64
C SER A 18 3.94 17.55 1.05
N ARG A 19 3.33 16.66 1.84
CA ARG A 19 3.96 15.47 2.39
C ARG A 19 4.27 14.56 1.24
N SER A 20 5.49 14.02 1.25
CA SER A 20 5.86 13.07 0.21
C SER A 20 4.96 11.83 0.32
N PRO A 21 4.66 11.15 -0.81
CA PRO A 21 3.90 9.91 -0.74
C PRO A 21 4.59 8.84 0.12
N ALA A 22 5.92 8.89 0.27
CA ALA A 22 6.67 8.03 1.17
C ALA A 22 6.41 8.35 2.65
N GLU A 23 6.36 9.63 3.03
CA GLU A 23 5.99 10.05 4.39
C GLU A 23 4.57 9.61 4.74
N MET A 24 3.60 9.76 3.84
CA MET A 24 2.24 9.30 4.09
C MET A 24 2.17 7.78 4.32
N VAL A 25 2.94 6.99 3.57
CA VAL A 25 3.03 5.54 3.74
C VAL A 25 3.62 5.21 5.10
N LEU A 26 4.73 5.86 5.46
CA LEU A 26 5.38 5.71 6.76
C LEU A 26 4.41 6.00 7.90
N GLU A 27 3.76 7.16 7.88
CA GLU A 27 2.81 7.57 8.91
C GLU A 27 1.64 6.59 9.03
N THR A 28 1.04 6.20 7.90
CA THR A 28 -0.10 5.29 7.88
C THR A 28 0.27 3.94 8.48
N LEU A 29 1.41 3.39 8.08
CA LEU A 29 1.92 2.11 8.56
C LEU A 29 2.25 2.14 10.07
N MET A 30 2.87 3.20 10.55
CA MET A 30 3.20 3.36 11.97
C MET A 30 1.94 3.60 12.82
N VAL A 31 0.95 4.32 12.31
CA VAL A 31 -0.36 4.50 12.96
C VAL A 31 -1.09 3.18 13.06
N GLU A 32 -1.10 2.38 11.99
CA GLU A 32 -1.71 1.05 11.98
C GLU A 32 -1.06 0.13 13.02
N LEU A 33 0.28 0.08 13.04
CA LEU A 33 1.03 -0.70 14.02
C LEU A 33 0.66 -0.30 15.45
N ALA A 34 0.69 1.01 15.76
CA ALA A 34 0.34 1.51 17.09
C ALA A 34 -1.13 1.19 17.45
N GLY A 35 -2.03 1.21 16.48
CA GLY A 35 -3.42 0.78 16.65
C GLY A 35 -3.51 -0.69 17.07
N GLN A 36 -2.86 -1.58 16.32
CA GLN A 36 -2.87 -3.02 16.61
C GLN A 36 -2.19 -3.37 17.94
N MET A 37 -1.11 -2.66 18.31
CA MET A 37 -0.46 -2.89 19.60
C MET A 37 -1.36 -2.49 20.78
N ARG A 38 -2.06 -1.35 20.69
CA ARG A 38 -3.03 -0.93 21.72
C ARG A 38 -4.22 -1.89 21.79
N GLU A 39 -4.66 -2.39 20.65
CA GLU A 39 -5.73 -3.37 20.55
C GLU A 39 -5.35 -4.69 21.23
N ALA A 40 -4.19 -5.26 20.88
CA ALA A 40 -3.66 -6.47 21.48
C ALA A 40 -3.47 -6.31 23.00
N GLU A 41 -3.00 -5.14 23.44
CA GLU A 41 -2.82 -4.86 24.88
C GLU A 41 -4.16 -4.85 25.61
N ARG A 42 -5.18 -4.24 24.99
CA ARG A 42 -6.53 -4.23 25.55
C ARG A 42 -7.09 -5.65 25.66
N GLN A 43 -6.97 -6.45 24.60
CA GLN A 43 -7.44 -7.85 24.60
C GLN A 43 -6.72 -8.69 25.67
N GLN A 44 -5.40 -8.52 25.83
CA GLN A 44 -4.63 -9.22 26.86
C GLN A 44 -5.06 -8.82 28.28
N ARG A 45 -5.36 -7.54 28.50
CA ARG A 45 -5.91 -7.05 29.77
C ARG A 45 -7.28 -7.67 30.04
N GLU A 46 -8.18 -7.66 29.07
CA GLU A 46 -9.52 -8.25 29.18
C GLU A 46 -9.45 -9.75 29.53
N ARG A 47 -8.60 -10.51 28.84
CA ARG A 47 -8.33 -11.93 29.14
C ARG A 47 -7.83 -12.12 30.57
N SER A 48 -6.84 -11.33 30.98
CA SER A 48 -6.26 -11.40 32.33
C SER A 48 -7.28 -11.07 33.42
N HIS A 49 -8.14 -10.08 33.18
CA HIS A 49 -9.23 -9.73 34.09
C HIS A 49 -10.30 -10.83 34.14
N ALA A 50 -10.68 -11.41 33.01
CA ALA A 50 -11.64 -12.51 32.96
C ALA A 50 -11.15 -13.73 33.76
N VAL A 51 -9.88 -14.12 33.58
CA VAL A 51 -9.25 -15.21 34.34
C VAL A 51 -9.28 -14.94 35.84
N ARG A 52 -8.91 -13.72 36.26
CA ARG A 52 -8.97 -13.34 37.68
C ARG A 52 -10.38 -13.42 38.24
N LYS A 53 -11.38 -12.90 37.53
CA LYS A 53 -12.79 -12.95 37.96
C LYS A 53 -13.27 -14.39 38.17
N VAL A 54 -12.85 -15.33 37.31
CA VAL A 54 -13.16 -16.75 37.47
C VAL A 54 -12.50 -17.32 38.74
N CYS A 55 -11.22 -17.03 38.97
CA CYS A 55 -10.50 -17.55 40.14
C CYS A 55 -10.97 -16.94 41.47
N THR A 56 -11.28 -15.65 41.52
CA THR A 56 -11.62 -14.94 42.77
C THR A 56 -13.11 -14.95 43.06
N ARG A 57 -13.96 -15.34 42.11
CA ARG A 57 -15.44 -15.38 42.19
C ARG A 57 -16.12 -14.02 42.51
N VAL A 58 -15.33 -13.00 42.79
CA VAL A 58 -15.71 -11.63 43.17
C VAL A 58 -14.83 -10.65 42.37
N ASP A 59 -15.43 -9.57 41.89
CA ASP A 59 -14.79 -8.58 41.02
C ASP A 59 -14.13 -7.45 41.83
N TYR A 60 -12.84 -7.61 42.13
CA TYR A 60 -11.99 -6.57 42.74
C TYR A 60 -11.16 -5.79 41.71
N SER A 61 -11.58 -5.77 40.44
CA SER A 61 -10.82 -5.10 39.36
C SER A 61 -10.56 -3.61 39.63
N TRP A 62 -11.49 -2.92 40.31
CA TRP A 62 -11.36 -1.52 40.70
C TRP A 62 -10.32 -1.28 41.81
N LEU A 63 -10.02 -2.28 42.65
CA LEU A 63 -8.96 -2.22 43.66
C LEU A 63 -7.57 -2.55 43.10
N ALA A 64 -7.49 -3.14 41.91
CA ALA A 64 -6.31 -3.88 41.46
C ALA A 64 -5.40 -3.17 40.44
N SER A 65 -5.60 -1.89 40.11
CA SER A 65 -4.84 -1.27 39.02
C SER A 65 -3.91 -0.14 39.47
N ALA A 66 -2.65 -0.51 39.79
CA ALA A 66 -1.55 0.40 39.50
C ALA A 66 -1.52 0.62 37.96
N PRO A 67 -1.39 1.86 37.47
CA PRO A 67 -1.24 2.12 36.04
C PRO A 67 -0.05 1.33 35.51
N ARG A 68 -0.31 0.33 34.67
CA ARG A 68 0.77 -0.35 33.95
C ARG A 68 1.20 0.55 32.79
N PRO A 69 2.51 0.76 32.61
CA PRO A 69 3.00 1.46 31.43
C PRO A 69 2.46 0.73 30.20
N ALA A 70 1.84 1.50 29.30
CA ALA A 70 1.43 0.98 28.00
C ALA A 70 2.66 0.46 27.27
N TYR A 71 2.52 -0.63 26.53
CA TYR A 71 3.65 -1.17 25.79
C TYR A 71 4.04 -0.17 24.69
N ASP A 72 5.32 0.18 24.66
CA ASP A 72 5.89 1.10 23.66
C ASP A 72 7.08 0.45 22.96
N LEU A 73 7.32 0.85 21.72
CA LEU A 73 8.44 0.36 20.93
C LEU A 73 9.75 0.94 21.46
N SER A 74 10.80 0.13 21.50
CA SER A 74 12.13 0.70 21.76
C SER A 74 12.52 1.67 20.62
N PRO A 75 13.27 2.75 20.91
CA PRO A 75 13.68 3.71 19.88
C PRO A 75 14.41 3.04 18.70
N GLY A 76 15.19 2.00 18.98
CA GLY A 76 15.92 1.23 17.96
C GLY A 76 15.00 0.40 17.07
N GLU A 77 14.00 -0.28 17.64
CA GLU A 77 13.01 -1.02 16.85
C GLU A 77 12.16 -0.10 15.99
N ARG A 78 11.72 1.02 16.57
CA ARG A 78 10.97 2.05 15.85
C ARG A 78 11.75 2.54 14.63
N LEU A 79 13.01 2.93 14.81
CA LEU A 79 13.84 3.41 13.71
C LEU A 79 14.02 2.36 12.60
N GLN A 80 14.17 1.08 12.96
CA GLN A 80 14.28 0.01 11.97
C GLN A 80 12.98 -0.20 11.19
N LEU A 81 11.83 -0.09 11.84
CA LEU A 81 10.53 -0.17 11.18
C LEU A 81 10.31 1.02 10.26
N GLU A 82 10.67 2.23 10.71
CA GLU A 82 10.56 3.44 9.91
C GLU A 82 11.41 3.34 8.62
N ASP A 83 12.65 2.82 8.69
CA ASP A 83 13.50 2.57 7.51
C ASP A 83 12.91 1.55 6.53
N ILE A 84 12.23 0.51 7.03
CA ILE A 84 11.53 -0.46 6.18
C ILE A 84 10.30 0.19 5.53
N CYS A 85 9.51 0.92 6.31
CA CYS A 85 8.29 1.60 5.84
C CYS A 85 8.60 2.63 4.76
N ALA A 86 9.66 3.43 4.91
CA ALA A 86 10.07 4.43 3.94
C ALA A 86 10.45 3.83 2.56
N LYS A 87 10.82 2.55 2.52
CA LYS A 87 11.14 1.83 1.28
C LYS A 87 9.89 1.32 0.56
N ILE A 88 8.75 1.20 1.24
CA ILE A 88 7.53 0.62 0.67
C ILE A 88 6.93 1.56 -0.37
N HIS A 89 6.63 1.00 -1.54
CA HIS A 89 5.98 1.74 -2.62
C HIS A 89 4.50 2.00 -2.26
N PRO A 90 3.95 3.21 -2.52
CA PRO A 90 2.58 3.59 -2.10
C PRO A 90 1.48 2.60 -2.48
N ALA A 91 1.54 2.04 -3.70
CA ALA A 91 0.60 1.03 -4.18
C ALA A 91 0.54 -0.28 -3.34
N TYR A 92 1.55 -0.54 -2.50
CA TYR A 92 1.64 -1.74 -1.66
C TYR A 92 1.32 -1.48 -0.19
N CYS A 93 1.10 -0.23 0.22
CA CYS A 93 0.73 0.11 1.59
C CYS A 93 -0.59 -0.58 2.01
N GLY A 94 -1.64 -0.45 1.19
CA GLY A 94 -2.94 -1.06 1.45
C GLY A 94 -2.89 -2.60 1.59
N PRO A 95 -2.33 -3.34 0.61
CA PRO A 95 -2.14 -4.78 0.73
C PRO A 95 -1.36 -5.21 1.97
N ALA A 96 -0.30 -4.49 2.33
CA ALA A 96 0.48 -4.78 3.55
C ALA A 96 -0.37 -4.63 4.82
N ILE A 97 -1.15 -3.56 4.94
CA ILE A 97 -2.07 -3.34 6.07
C ILE A 97 -3.12 -4.45 6.15
N LEU A 98 -3.74 -4.80 5.02
CA LEU A 98 -4.76 -5.86 4.99
C LEU A 98 -4.18 -7.20 5.42
N ARG A 99 -3.00 -7.56 4.90
CA ARG A 99 -2.35 -8.82 5.26
C ARG A 99 -1.95 -8.85 6.73
N PHE A 100 -1.46 -7.74 7.25
CA PHE A 100 -1.12 -7.59 8.66
C PHE A 100 -2.34 -7.78 9.56
N ARG A 101 -3.46 -7.09 9.27
CA ARG A 101 -4.72 -7.24 10.03
C ARG A 101 -5.25 -8.67 10.02
N GLN A 102 -5.20 -9.34 8.87
CA GLN A 102 -5.58 -10.76 8.76
C GLN A 102 -4.74 -11.62 9.69
N LEU A 103 -3.41 -11.48 9.64
CA LEU A 103 -2.49 -12.27 10.46
C LEU A 103 -2.63 -11.98 11.96
N VAL A 104 -2.93 -10.74 12.35
CA VAL A 104 -3.23 -10.38 13.75
C VAL A 104 -4.52 -11.05 14.20
N ALA A 105 -5.56 -11.05 13.37
CA ALA A 105 -6.83 -11.70 13.68
C ALA A 105 -6.72 -13.24 13.72
N GLU A 106 -5.88 -13.83 12.88
CA GLU A 106 -5.68 -15.28 12.81
C GLU A 106 -4.84 -15.82 13.98
N GLN A 107 -3.80 -15.09 14.39
CA GLN A 107 -2.84 -15.57 15.40
C GLN A 107 -3.10 -15.04 16.81
N GLU A 108 -3.86 -13.95 16.94
CA GLU A 108 -4.09 -13.23 18.21
C GLU A 108 -2.80 -13.03 19.05
N PRO A 109 -1.74 -12.44 18.45
CA PRO A 109 -0.41 -12.37 19.05
C PRO A 109 -0.37 -11.52 20.33
N GLU A 110 0.63 -11.78 21.18
CA GLU A 110 0.91 -10.87 22.31
C GLU A 110 1.44 -9.52 21.81
N VAL A 111 1.31 -8.47 22.63
CA VAL A 111 1.66 -7.08 22.25
C VAL A 111 3.09 -6.95 21.72
N GLN A 112 4.03 -7.72 22.28
CA GLN A 112 5.43 -7.70 21.85
C GLN A 112 5.62 -8.32 20.47
N GLU A 113 4.82 -9.33 20.15
CA GLU A 113 4.88 -10.10 18.91
C GLU A 113 4.26 -9.33 17.74
N VAL A 114 3.31 -8.44 17.99
CA VAL A 114 2.68 -7.57 16.97
C VAL A 114 3.74 -6.82 16.15
N SER A 115 4.76 -6.26 16.81
CA SER A 115 5.86 -5.54 16.15
C SER A 115 6.70 -6.44 15.24
N ARG A 116 6.95 -7.68 15.66
CA ARG A 116 7.72 -8.69 14.92
C ARG A 116 6.93 -9.19 13.72
N LEU A 117 5.64 -9.45 13.90
CA LEU A 117 4.72 -9.83 12.84
C LEU A 117 4.59 -8.73 11.80
N PHE A 118 4.50 -7.48 12.23
CA PHE A 118 4.45 -6.35 11.31
C PHE A 118 5.71 -6.29 10.44
N ARG A 119 6.90 -6.41 11.07
CA ARG A 119 8.18 -6.45 10.35
C ARG A 119 8.24 -7.58 9.32
N SER A 120 7.75 -8.78 9.65
CA SER A 120 7.78 -9.93 8.73
C SER A 120 6.89 -9.69 7.51
N VAL A 121 5.67 -9.16 7.72
CA VAL A 121 4.75 -8.79 6.63
C VAL A 121 5.37 -7.75 5.70
N LEU A 122 5.95 -6.68 6.26
CA LEU A 122 6.58 -5.64 5.44
C LEU A 122 7.74 -6.17 4.60
N GLN A 123 8.56 -7.07 5.19
CA GLN A 123 9.67 -7.69 4.47
C GLN A 123 9.20 -8.65 3.37
N GLU A 124 8.11 -9.39 3.60
CA GLU A 124 7.52 -10.26 2.60
C GLU A 124 6.97 -9.46 1.41
N GLU A 125 6.18 -8.41 1.68
CA GLU A 125 5.63 -7.55 0.64
C GLU A 125 6.72 -6.83 -0.16
N TRP A 126 7.76 -6.34 0.52
CA TRP A 126 8.93 -5.76 -0.12
C TRP A 126 9.65 -6.75 -1.05
N ARG A 127 9.86 -7.99 -0.59
CA ARG A 127 10.45 -9.06 -1.41
C ARG A 127 9.56 -9.41 -2.59
N GLY A 128 8.25 -9.46 -2.40
CA GLY A 128 7.25 -9.70 -3.44
C GLY A 128 7.26 -8.62 -4.52
N TRP A 129 7.33 -7.34 -4.12
CA TRP A 129 7.49 -6.21 -5.05
C TRP A 129 8.78 -6.32 -5.86
N LYS A 130 9.92 -6.55 -5.20
CA LYS A 130 11.22 -6.68 -5.88
C LYS A 130 11.21 -7.81 -6.92
N ARG A 131 10.55 -8.94 -6.62
CA ARG A 131 10.34 -10.04 -7.57
C ARG A 131 9.42 -9.65 -8.73
N ARG A 132 8.27 -9.01 -8.47
CA ARG A 132 7.32 -8.57 -9.50
C ARG A 132 7.93 -7.54 -10.45
N ARG A 133 8.68 -6.57 -9.93
CA ARG A 133 9.43 -5.60 -10.73
C ARG A 133 10.45 -6.29 -11.64
N ARG A 134 11.20 -7.27 -11.12
CA ARG A 134 12.13 -8.09 -11.92
C ARG A 134 11.45 -8.96 -12.98
N ARG A 135 10.20 -9.38 -12.76
CA ARG A 135 9.42 -10.12 -13.76
C ARG A 135 8.93 -9.19 -14.87
N ARG A 136 8.38 -8.02 -14.52
CA ARG A 136 7.98 -7.00 -15.50
C ARG A 136 9.16 -6.52 -16.36
N ALA A 137 10.34 -6.31 -15.77
CA ALA A 137 11.54 -5.94 -16.52
C ALA A 137 12.09 -7.03 -17.45
N ARG A 138 11.71 -8.30 -17.26
CA ARG A 138 12.04 -9.41 -18.16
C ARG A 138 11.06 -9.57 -19.31
N ILE A 139 9.91 -8.92 -19.24
CA ILE A 139 8.97 -8.77 -20.35
C ILE A 139 9.34 -7.48 -21.07
N THR A 140 10.56 -7.39 -21.59
CA THR A 140 10.75 -6.62 -22.81
C THR A 140 10.10 -7.45 -23.90
N PRO A 141 9.23 -6.89 -24.77
CA PRO A 141 8.88 -7.63 -25.96
C PRO A 141 10.21 -7.89 -26.64
N PHE A 142 10.53 -9.17 -26.86
CA PHE A 142 11.45 -9.52 -27.91
C PHE A 142 10.99 -8.69 -29.12
N ALA A 143 11.88 -7.89 -29.71
CA ALA A 143 11.66 -7.34 -31.04
C ALA A 143 11.56 -8.55 -31.95
N SER A 144 10.39 -9.16 -31.92
CA SER A 144 10.06 -10.33 -32.67
C SER A 144 9.78 -9.73 -34.02
N ASP A 145 10.69 -9.95 -34.96
CA ASP A 145 10.42 -9.84 -36.40
C ASP A 145 9.34 -10.88 -36.75
N ILE A 146 8.15 -10.72 -36.19
CA ILE A 146 6.96 -11.46 -36.57
C ILE A 146 6.44 -10.67 -37.76
N HIS A 147 6.83 -11.12 -38.95
CA HIS A 147 6.16 -10.71 -40.17
C HIS A 147 4.68 -11.04 -40.01
N THR A 148 3.85 -10.00 -39.91
CA THR A 148 2.41 -10.20 -39.90
C THR A 148 2.02 -10.72 -41.27
N ILE A 149 1.14 -11.72 -41.30
CA ILE A 149 0.59 -12.38 -42.50
C ILE A 149 0.00 -11.38 -43.53
N SER A 150 -0.21 -10.13 -43.12
CA SER A 150 -0.63 -9.03 -43.99
C SER A 150 0.46 -8.58 -44.98
N GLU A 151 1.76 -8.75 -44.67
CA GLU A 151 2.85 -8.36 -45.58
C GLU A 151 3.03 -9.33 -46.75
N ASP A 152 2.75 -10.63 -46.54
CA ASP A 152 2.87 -11.64 -47.60
C ASP A 152 1.68 -11.61 -48.59
N VAL A 153 0.55 -11.01 -48.21
CA VAL A 153 -0.62 -10.85 -49.10
C VAL A 153 -0.49 -9.65 -50.05
N GLU A 154 0.41 -8.69 -49.77
CA GLU A 154 0.63 -7.54 -50.65
C GLU A 154 1.56 -7.87 -51.82
N ARG A 155 2.46 -8.85 -51.68
CA ARG A 155 3.41 -9.25 -52.74
C ARG A 155 2.79 -10.05 -53.88
N ASP A 156 1.62 -10.65 -53.67
CA ASP A 156 0.92 -11.45 -54.68
C ASP A 156 -0.23 -10.69 -55.38
N THR A 157 -0.32 -9.38 -55.21
CA THR A 157 -1.30 -8.59 -55.96
C THR A 157 -0.77 -8.28 -57.38
N PRO A 158 -1.38 -8.82 -58.45
CA PRO A 158 -1.04 -8.37 -59.80
C PRO A 158 -1.37 -6.87 -59.92
N PRO A 159 -0.60 -6.11 -60.73
CA PRO A 159 -0.80 -4.68 -60.88
C PRO A 159 -2.26 -4.37 -61.22
N PRO A 160 -2.86 -3.33 -60.64
CA PRO A 160 -4.25 -3.01 -60.89
C PRO A 160 -4.45 -2.83 -62.39
N ARG A 161 -5.43 -3.58 -62.95
CA ARG A 161 -5.84 -3.44 -64.34
C ARG A 161 -6.13 -1.96 -64.58
N ALA A 162 -5.31 -1.34 -65.42
CA ALA A 162 -5.61 -0.02 -65.96
C ALA A 162 -6.95 -0.14 -66.69
N TRP A 163 -7.98 0.52 -66.15
CA TRP A 163 -9.22 0.70 -66.88
C TRP A 163 -8.87 1.47 -68.15
N SER A 164 -8.97 0.81 -69.30
CA SER A 164 -8.81 1.44 -70.59
C SER A 164 -9.87 2.54 -70.72
N LEU A 165 -9.43 3.80 -70.64
CA LEU A 165 -10.23 4.97 -70.99
C LEU A 165 -10.70 4.82 -72.45
N PRO A 166 -12.00 5.00 -72.75
CA PRO A 166 -12.46 5.03 -74.14
C PRO A 166 -11.91 6.28 -74.83
N GLU A 167 -11.31 6.10 -76.02
CA GLU A 167 -10.88 7.21 -76.87
C GLU A 167 -12.10 7.99 -77.38
N PHE A 168 -12.33 9.17 -76.82
CA PHE A 168 -13.14 10.19 -77.49
C PHE A 168 -12.23 10.93 -78.46
N ARG A 169 -12.42 10.70 -79.76
CA ARG A 169 -11.78 11.49 -80.81
C ARG A 169 -12.29 12.92 -80.74
N ALA A 170 -11.42 13.85 -80.38
CA ALA A 170 -11.67 15.28 -80.58
C ALA A 170 -11.56 15.58 -82.08
N LEU A 171 -12.67 16.01 -82.69
CA LEU A 171 -12.67 16.54 -84.05
C LEU A 171 -11.91 17.87 -84.01
N LYS A 172 -10.83 17.97 -84.78
CA LYS A 172 -10.03 19.19 -84.93
C LYS A 172 -10.65 20.04 -86.03
N GLU A 173 -10.94 21.30 -85.71
CA GLU A 173 -11.38 22.33 -86.65
C GLU A 173 -10.28 22.60 -87.69
N ASP A 174 -10.67 22.67 -88.96
CA ASP A 174 -10.11 23.51 -90.02
C ASP A 174 -11.25 23.89 -90.98
#